data_AF-A0A2M8DTG2-F1
#
_entry.id   AF-A0A2M8DTG2-F1
#
_cell.length_a   1.000
_cell.length_b   1.000
_cell.length_c   1.000
_cell.angle_alpha   90.00
_cell.angle_beta   90.00
_cell.angle_gamma   90.00
#
_symmetry.space_group_name_H-M   'P 1'
#
loop_
_entity.id
_entity.type
_entity.pdbx_description
1 polymer ?
#
loop_
_entity_poly.entity_id
_entity_poly.type
_entity_poly.pdbx_seq_one_letter_code
_entity_poly.pdbx_strand_id
1 'polypeptide(L)'
;QFDVILTGNIFGDILSDEASMLTGSIGMLPSASLDSNNKGLYEPCHGSAPDIAGKDVANPLATILSVAMMMQYTFERPDIAQRIEGAVRKVLQQGVRTGDIYEAGMQKVGCAAMGDAVVAAL
;
A
#
# COMPACT_ATOMS: atom_id res chain seq x y z
N GLN A 1 -10.28 13.21 13.62
CA GLN A 1 -9.62 14.39 14.22
C GLN A 1 -8.37 14.82 13.44
N PHE A 2 -7.67 13.90 12.76
CA PHE A 2 -6.48 14.21 11.97
C PHE A 2 -6.75 14.18 10.47
N ASP A 3 -5.93 14.91 9.71
CA ASP A 3 -5.87 14.91 8.25
C ASP A 3 -4.39 14.76 7.83
N VAL A 4 -3.58 15.79 8.08
CA VAL A 4 -2.10 15.77 7.90
C VAL A 4 -1.41 16.07 9.23
N ILE A 5 -0.36 15.30 9.55
CA ILE A 5 0.51 15.51 10.71
C ILE A 5 1.93 15.80 10.21
N LEU A 6 2.50 16.92 10.64
CA LEU A 6 3.90 17.28 10.38
C LEU A 6 4.69 17.24 11.68
N THR A 7 5.83 16.56 11.69
CA THR A 7 6.69 16.43 12.87
C THR A 7 8.16 16.24 12.47
N GLY A 8 9.08 16.33 13.44
CA GLY A 8 10.50 16.08 13.24
C GLY A 8 10.83 14.60 13.17
N ASN A 9 12.05 14.24 12.71
CA ASN A 9 12.45 12.87 12.41
C ASN A 9 12.15 11.86 13.55
N ILE A 10 12.70 12.07 14.76
CA ILE A 10 12.54 11.11 15.88
C ILE A 10 11.07 10.92 16.27
N PHE A 11 10.29 11.99 16.32
CA PHE A 11 8.87 11.89 16.65
C PHE A 11 8.07 11.29 15.49
N GLY A 12 8.48 11.56 14.25
CA GLY A 12 7.89 10.98 13.05
C GLY A 12 8.01 9.46 13.06
N ASP A 13 9.21 8.94 13.31
CA ASP A 13 9.51 7.51 13.39
C ASP A 13 8.62 6.80 14.41
N ILE A 14 8.56 7.33 15.64
CA ILE A 14 7.73 6.79 16.72
C ILE A 14 6.23 6.81 16.35
N LEU A 15 5.74 7.95 15.86
CA LEU A 15 4.32 8.11 15.53
C LEU A 15 3.91 7.29 14.31
N SER A 16 4.78 7.14 13.30
CA SER A 16 4.49 6.36 12.11
C SER A 16 4.39 4.87 12.42
N ASP A 17 5.27 4.35 13.29
CA ASP A 17 5.21 2.95 13.73
C ASP A 17 3.96 2.67 14.55
N GLU A 18 3.63 3.56 15.49
CA GLU A 18 2.41 3.46 16.30
C GLU A 18 1.15 3.49 15.42
N ALA A 19 1.06 4.45 14.49
CA ALA A 19 -0.06 4.56 13.56
C ALA A 19 -0.18 3.32 12.67
N SER A 20 0.95 2.77 12.22
CA SER A 20 0.96 1.58 11.38
C SER A 20 0.35 0.36 12.08
N MET A 21 0.62 0.15 13.37
CA MET A 21 0.00 -0.94 14.13
C MET A 21 -1.52 -0.75 14.26
N LEU A 22 -1.99 0.48 14.43
CA LEU A 22 -3.42 0.77 14.58
C LEU A 22 -4.24 0.42 13.33
N THR A 23 -3.62 0.42 12.14
CA THR A 23 -4.30 0.05 10.89
C THR A 23 -4.51 -1.46 10.72
N GLY A 24 -3.85 -2.29 11.54
CA GLY A 24 -4.01 -3.74 11.54
C GLY A 24 -3.21 -4.50 10.48
N SER A 25 -2.68 -3.84 9.44
CA SER A 25 -1.76 -4.48 8.49
C SER A 25 -0.74 -3.50 7.90
N ILE A 26 0.51 -3.60 8.39
CA ILE A 26 1.67 -2.88 7.83
C ILE A 26 1.86 -3.23 6.35
N GLY A 27 1.52 -4.46 5.95
CA GLY A 27 1.67 -4.98 4.59
C GLY A 27 0.84 -4.22 3.54
N MET A 28 -0.06 -3.33 3.99
CA MET A 28 -0.92 -2.51 3.14
C MET A 28 -0.47 -1.04 3.03
N LEU A 29 0.53 -0.62 3.80
CA LEU A 29 0.88 0.79 3.94
C LEU A 29 1.89 1.22 2.86
N PRO A 30 1.55 2.17 1.98
CA PRO A 30 2.49 2.79 1.06
C PRO A 30 3.31 3.89 1.76
N SER A 31 4.50 4.20 1.23
CA SER A 31 5.32 5.32 1.68
C SER A 31 5.91 6.11 0.51
N ALA A 32 6.37 7.33 0.82
CA ALA A 32 7.07 8.19 -0.11
C ALA A 32 8.10 9.06 0.61
N SER A 33 9.24 9.28 -0.03
CA SER A 33 10.27 10.27 0.36
C SER A 33 10.41 11.30 -0.74
N LEU A 34 10.02 12.54 -0.49
CA LEU A 34 9.91 13.62 -1.49
C LEU A 34 11.05 14.63 -1.36
N ASP A 35 11.53 15.15 -2.50
CA ASP A 35 12.36 16.36 -2.54
C ASP A 35 11.52 17.65 -2.54
N SER A 36 12.18 18.80 -2.56
CA SER A 36 11.52 20.11 -2.51
C SER A 36 10.62 20.42 -3.72
N ASN A 37 10.74 19.66 -4.80
CA ASN A 37 9.96 19.81 -6.03
C ASN A 37 8.93 18.67 -6.19
N ASN A 38 8.60 17.97 -5.10
CA ASN A 38 7.70 16.82 -5.06
C ASN A 38 8.15 15.63 -5.94
N LYS A 39 9.41 15.60 -6.39
CA LYS A 39 9.96 14.37 -6.96
C LYS A 39 10.26 13.42 -5.81
N GLY A 40 9.68 12.22 -5.86
CA GLY A 40 9.80 11.26 -4.77
C GLY A 40 10.40 9.91 -5.15
N LEU A 41 10.94 9.24 -4.13
CA LEU A 41 11.07 7.80 -4.06
C LEU A 41 9.77 7.24 -3.45
N TYR A 42 9.21 6.20 -4.06
CA TYR A 42 7.96 5.57 -3.62
C TYR A 42 8.21 4.09 -3.37
N GLU A 43 7.86 3.62 -2.19
CA GLU A 43 8.14 2.26 -1.74
C GLU A 43 7.04 1.79 -0.78
N PRO A 44 6.85 0.48 -0.56
CA PRO A 44 5.98 0.02 0.52
C PRO A 44 6.65 0.27 1.88
N CYS A 45 5.87 0.52 2.94
CA CYS A 45 6.41 0.62 4.31
C CYS A 45 7.01 -0.70 4.80
N HIS A 46 6.51 -1.83 4.30
CA HIS A 46 7.01 -3.13 4.71
C HIS A 46 8.44 -3.35 4.20
N GLY A 47 9.30 -3.93 5.05
CA GLY A 47 10.65 -4.30 4.68
C GLY A 47 10.71 -5.55 3.78
N SER A 48 11.90 -6.13 3.70
CA SER A 48 12.09 -7.42 3.05
C SER A 48 11.46 -8.56 3.87
N ALA A 49 10.97 -9.59 3.18
CA ALA A 49 10.46 -10.82 3.78
C ALA A 49 11.16 -12.04 3.14
N PRO A 50 12.42 -12.34 3.55
CA PRO A 50 13.26 -13.35 2.88
C PRO A 50 12.67 -14.76 2.93
N ASP A 51 11.89 -15.05 3.96
CA ASP A 51 11.21 -16.33 4.19
C ASP A 51 10.15 -16.65 3.13
N ILE A 52 9.55 -15.63 2.49
CA ILE A 52 8.56 -15.78 1.42
C ILE A 52 9.07 -15.39 0.03
N ALA A 53 10.33 -14.97 -0.08
CA ALA A 53 10.92 -14.57 -1.35
C ALA A 53 10.82 -15.70 -2.40
N GLY A 54 10.32 -15.34 -3.59
CA GLY A 54 10.16 -16.28 -4.70
C GLY A 54 8.98 -17.27 -4.58
N LYS A 55 8.11 -17.13 -3.57
CA LYS A 55 6.99 -18.07 -3.33
C LYS A 55 5.62 -17.60 -3.82
N ASP A 56 5.55 -16.43 -4.48
CA ASP A 56 4.28 -15.83 -4.97
C ASP A 56 3.21 -15.62 -3.88
N VAL A 57 3.62 -15.31 -2.65
CA VAL A 57 2.67 -15.08 -1.52
C VAL A 57 2.78 -13.68 -0.90
N ALA A 58 3.71 -12.85 -1.37
CA ALA A 58 3.84 -11.47 -0.91
C ALA A 58 2.60 -10.64 -1.28
N ASN A 59 2.24 -9.69 -0.44
CA ASN A 59 1.15 -8.75 -0.71
C ASN A 59 1.66 -7.62 -1.62
N PRO A 60 1.14 -7.45 -2.85
CA PRO A 60 1.61 -6.39 -3.73
C PRO A 60 0.93 -5.04 -3.45
N LEU A 61 -0.10 -5.00 -2.59
CA LEU A 61 -1.01 -3.85 -2.50
C LEU A 61 -0.33 -2.58 -1.96
N ALA A 62 0.58 -2.69 -0.98
CA ALA A 62 1.36 -1.53 -0.53
C ALA A 62 2.16 -0.89 -1.67
N THR A 63 2.90 -1.69 -2.43
CA THR A 63 3.67 -1.21 -3.59
C THR A 63 2.77 -0.58 -4.66
N ILE A 64 1.60 -1.18 -4.93
CA ILE A 64 0.62 -0.63 -5.87
C ILE A 64 0.08 0.73 -5.36
N LEU A 65 -0.21 0.85 -4.07
CA LEU A 65 -0.66 2.11 -3.48
C LEU A 65 0.46 3.16 -3.46
N SER A 66 1.73 2.77 -3.37
CA SER A 66 2.87 3.69 -3.54
C SER A 66 2.91 4.26 -4.97
N VAL A 67 2.49 3.49 -5.98
CA VAL A 67 2.30 4.01 -7.35
C VAL A 67 1.13 5.01 -7.41
N ALA A 68 0.05 4.79 -6.66
CA ALA A 68 -1.03 5.78 -6.57
C ALA A 68 -0.53 7.10 -5.96
N MET A 69 0.26 7.04 -4.88
CA MET A 69 0.93 8.22 -4.30
C MET A 69 1.84 8.91 -5.32
N MET A 70 2.59 8.15 -6.13
CA MET A 70 3.44 8.71 -7.18
C MET A 70 2.65 9.50 -8.22
N MET A 71 1.52 8.96 -8.66
CA MET A 71 0.63 9.65 -9.60
C MET A 71 0.05 10.93 -8.97
N GLN A 72 -0.31 10.87 -7.69
CA GLN A 72 -0.85 12.02 -6.95
C GLN A 72 0.19 13.15 -6.78
N TYR A 73 1.35 12.84 -6.21
CA TYR A 73 2.27 13.87 -5.71
C TYR A 73 3.33 14.31 -6.72
N THR A 74 3.92 13.38 -7.49
CA THR A 74 4.96 13.73 -8.48
C THR A 74 4.35 14.17 -9.80
N PHE A 75 3.33 13.44 -10.28
CA PHE A 75 2.80 13.64 -11.62
C PHE A 75 1.53 14.49 -11.67
N GLU A 76 1.00 14.89 -10.52
CA GLU A 76 -0.22 15.70 -10.42
C GLU A 76 -1.41 15.09 -11.20
N ARG A 77 -1.52 13.75 -11.14
CA ARG A 77 -2.58 12.94 -11.74
C ARG A 77 -3.47 12.29 -10.67
N PRO A 78 -4.26 13.10 -9.94
CA PRO A 78 -5.18 12.59 -8.93
C PRO A 78 -6.24 11.66 -9.51
N ASP A 79 -6.61 11.84 -10.77
CA ASP A 79 -7.55 10.98 -11.49
C ASP A 79 -7.02 9.55 -11.63
N ILE A 80 -5.72 9.38 -11.92
CA ILE A 80 -5.08 8.06 -12.00
C ILE A 80 -4.91 7.47 -10.60
N ALA A 81 -4.46 8.27 -9.62
CA ALA A 81 -4.29 7.83 -8.24
C ALA A 81 -5.61 7.26 -7.67
N GLN A 82 -6.70 8.01 -7.78
CA GLN A 82 -8.03 7.59 -7.33
C GLN A 82 -8.54 6.34 -8.03
N ARG A 83 -8.20 6.17 -9.32
CA ARG A 83 -8.56 4.96 -10.07
C ARG A 83 -7.85 3.72 -9.53
N ILE A 84 -6.55 3.82 -9.22
CA ILE A 84 -5.77 2.74 -8.61
C ILE A 84 -6.30 2.42 -7.21
N GLU A 85 -6.48 3.43 -6.35
CA GLU A 85 -7.04 3.24 -5.01
C GLU A 85 -8.44 2.61 -5.07
N GLY A 86 -9.28 3.07 -5.99
CA GLY A 86 -10.61 2.53 -6.22
C GLY A 86 -10.58 1.06 -6.61
N ALA A 87 -9.66 0.66 -7.49
CA ALA A 87 -9.47 -0.75 -7.87
C ALA A 87 -9.05 -1.61 -6.67
N VAL A 88 -8.08 -1.16 -5.87
CA VAL A 88 -7.67 -1.86 -4.63
C VAL A 88 -8.85 -2.02 -3.67
N ARG A 89 -9.63 -0.95 -3.44
CA ARG A 89 -10.83 -1.01 -2.59
C ARG A 89 -11.87 -2.01 -3.11
N LYS A 90 -12.13 -2.04 -4.41
CA LYS A 90 -13.08 -3.01 -5.03
C LYS A 90 -12.62 -4.45 -4.83
N VAL A 91 -11.34 -4.75 -5.08
CA VAL A 91 -10.78 -6.10 -4.90
C VAL A 91 -10.89 -6.56 -3.44
N LEU A 92 -10.60 -5.65 -2.50
CA LEU A 92 -10.75 -5.96 -1.08
C LEU A 92 -12.22 -6.18 -0.68
N GLN A 93 -13.16 -5.43 -1.26
CA GLN A 93 -14.61 -5.62 -1.05
C GLN A 93 -15.13 -6.93 -1.64
N GLN A 94 -14.51 -7.45 -2.69
CA GLN A 94 -14.79 -8.77 -3.26
C GLN A 94 -14.28 -9.93 -2.38
N GLY A 95 -13.59 -9.63 -1.28
CA GLY A 95 -13.06 -10.64 -0.36
C GLY A 95 -11.75 -11.29 -0.82
N VAL A 96 -11.07 -10.76 -1.85
CA VAL A 96 -9.79 -11.27 -2.31
C VAL A 96 -8.67 -10.82 -1.37
N ARG A 97 -7.83 -11.73 -0.90
CA ARG A 97 -6.76 -11.48 0.08
C ARG A 97 -5.48 -12.26 -0.22
N THR A 98 -4.34 -11.64 -0.02
CA THR A 98 -3.06 -12.35 0.14
C THR A 98 -2.94 -12.94 1.54
N GLY A 99 -1.95 -13.80 1.77
CA GLY A 99 -1.88 -14.61 2.98
C GLY A 99 -1.75 -13.82 4.29
N ASP A 100 -1.18 -12.63 4.26
CA ASP A 100 -0.96 -11.71 5.38
C ASP A 100 -2.25 -11.03 5.90
N ILE A 101 -3.24 -10.84 5.02
CA ILE A 101 -4.52 -10.19 5.33
C ILE A 101 -5.72 -11.14 5.17
N TYR A 102 -5.47 -12.44 5.07
CA TYR A 102 -6.49 -13.46 4.88
C TYR A 102 -7.23 -13.79 6.18
N GLU A 103 -8.55 -13.87 6.08
CA GLU A 103 -9.44 -14.38 7.13
C GLU A 103 -10.34 -15.50 6.60
N ALA A 104 -10.86 -16.34 7.50
CA ALA A 104 -11.77 -17.42 7.11
C ALA A 104 -13.02 -16.87 6.40
N GLY A 105 -13.36 -17.43 5.24
CA GLY A 105 -14.47 -16.97 4.40
C GLY A 105 -14.07 -15.99 3.29
N MET A 106 -12.81 -15.59 3.23
CA MET A 106 -12.25 -14.78 2.15
C MET A 106 -11.62 -15.66 1.04
N GLN A 107 -11.38 -15.08 -0.13
CA GLN A 107 -10.67 -15.75 -1.22
C GLN A 107 -9.17 -15.50 -1.09
N LYS A 108 -8.41 -16.54 -0.72
CA LYS A 108 -6.94 -16.46 -0.64
C LYS A 108 -6.31 -16.56 -2.03
N VAL A 109 -5.44 -15.62 -2.38
CA VAL A 109 -4.69 -15.58 -3.64
C VAL A 109 -3.20 -15.32 -3.42
N GLY A 110 -2.38 -15.59 -4.44
CA GLY A 110 -0.95 -15.22 -4.48
C GLY A 110 -0.71 -13.77 -4.93
N CYS A 111 0.56 -13.39 -5.03
CA CYS A 111 0.98 -12.03 -5.42
C CYS A 111 0.52 -11.69 -6.84
N ALA A 112 0.83 -12.55 -7.81
CA ALA A 112 0.46 -12.33 -9.21
C ALA A 112 -1.06 -12.22 -9.39
N ALA A 113 -1.82 -13.17 -8.82
CA ALA A 113 -3.27 -13.19 -8.90
C ALA A 113 -3.94 -11.98 -8.21
N MET A 114 -3.34 -11.44 -7.14
CA MET A 114 -3.78 -10.18 -6.55
C MET A 114 -3.56 -9.00 -7.51
N GLY A 115 -2.41 -8.95 -8.18
CA GLY A 115 -2.13 -7.96 -9.23
C GLY A 115 -3.14 -8.02 -10.37
N ASP A 116 -3.44 -9.23 -10.87
CA ASP A 116 -4.44 -9.44 -11.92
C ASP A 116 -5.84 -8.98 -11.48
N ALA A 117 -6.23 -9.26 -10.23
CA ALA A 117 -7.50 -8.81 -9.67
C ALA A 117 -7.59 -7.27 -9.63
N VAL A 118 -6.50 -6.59 -9.25
CA VAL A 118 -6.45 -5.11 -9.27
C VAL A 118 -6.58 -4.59 -10.69
N VAL A 119 -5.87 -5.17 -11.66
CA VAL A 119 -5.97 -4.77 -13.07
C VAL A 119 -7.40 -4.95 -13.59
N ALA A 120 -8.07 -6.05 -13.26
CA ALA A 120 -9.44 -6.32 -13.66
C ALA A 120 -10.47 -5.35 -13.04
N ALA A 121 -10.12 -4.68 -11.93
CA ALA A 121 -11.00 -3.77 -11.20
C ALA A 121 -10.83 -2.26 -11.57
N LEU A 122 -9.89 -1.94 -12.48
CA LEU A 122 -9.62 -0.58 -12.97
C LEU A 122 -10.75 -0.01 -13.83
#